data_AF-A0A264W785-F1
#
_entry.id   AF-A0A264W785-F1
#
_cell.length_a   1.000
_cell.length_b   1.000
_cell.length_c   1.000
_cell.angle_alpha   90.00
_cell.angle_beta   90.00
_cell.angle_gamma   90.00
#
_symmetry.space_group_name_H-M   'P 1'
#
loop_
_entity.id
_entity.type
_entity.pdbx_description
1 polymer ?
#
loop_
_entity_poly.entity_id
_entity_poly.type
_entity_poly.pdbx_seq_one_letter_code
_entity_poly.pdbx_strand_id
1 'polypeptide(L)'
;MKFLEWLGFSNADEETKQQYKEIYLAQVSLELHFKNLAINASINLIANAMLKARFKTYEEGKIKKANTHYMFNVQPNKNQNASEFIHQFVSNLVYNNEVLAVMQGDEIFIADDWEQVKFALKPNLYRKVTINDFSFDKVFNEQDVFHFRLNNEKMSRVIDSLYSSYGKLLGASMSSYRKKNSKKYFLEIETLIAQTEEEIEETVGALGEQFKKFFSSDGDSMWPIQKGTALTPADSSSSSSKIDSRDIRALADDVFDFVAMAFNIPKGLL
;
A
#
# COMPACT_ATOMS: atom_id res chain seq x y z
N MET A 1 20.40 -8.32 1.01
CA MET A 1 21.85 -8.23 1.28
C MET A 1 22.66 -7.81 0.04
N LYS A 2 22.41 -8.37 -1.16
CA LYS A 2 23.20 -8.04 -2.38
C LYS A 2 23.07 -6.62 -2.96
N PHE A 3 22.01 -5.87 -2.63
CA PHE A 3 21.78 -4.52 -3.17
C PHE A 3 22.61 -3.43 -2.47
N LEU A 4 22.92 -3.62 -1.18
CA LEU A 4 23.74 -2.69 -0.39
C LEU A 4 25.23 -2.78 -0.75
N GLU A 5 25.70 -3.97 -1.15
CA GLU A 5 27.05 -4.17 -1.70
C GLU A 5 27.21 -3.51 -3.08
N TRP A 6 26.17 -3.54 -3.92
CA TRP A 6 26.18 -2.93 -5.26
C TRP A 6 26.29 -1.40 -5.24
N LEU A 7 25.85 -0.74 -4.16
CA LEU A 7 25.98 0.71 -3.98
C LEU A 7 27.36 1.16 -3.44
N GLY A 8 28.31 0.24 -3.22
CA GLY A 8 29.69 0.57 -2.88
C GLY A 8 29.99 0.75 -1.38
N PHE A 9 29.19 0.17 -0.48
CA PHE A 9 29.24 0.48 0.96
C PHE A 9 29.69 -0.68 1.87
N SER A 10 30.77 -1.39 1.56
CA SER A 10 31.30 -2.36 2.53
C SER A 10 31.82 -1.68 3.80
N ASN A 11 32.25 -0.40 3.72
CA ASN A 11 32.95 0.32 4.80
C ASN A 11 32.13 1.44 5.48
N ALA A 12 30.80 1.48 5.36
CA ALA A 12 29.99 2.50 6.03
C ALA A 12 29.65 2.14 7.49
N ASP A 13 29.73 3.12 8.39
CA ASP A 13 29.42 3.01 9.83
C ASP A 13 28.02 2.46 10.11
N GLU A 14 27.86 1.73 11.21
CA GLU A 14 26.62 1.05 11.60
C GLU A 14 25.41 1.99 11.73
N GLU A 15 25.63 3.23 12.18
CA GLU A 15 24.60 4.27 12.27
C GLU A 15 24.10 4.72 10.90
N THR A 16 24.99 4.88 9.91
CA THR A 16 24.57 5.24 8.56
C THR A 16 23.73 4.12 7.93
N LYS A 17 24.13 2.85 8.14
CA LYS A 17 23.35 1.68 7.68
C LYS A 17 21.96 1.62 8.31
N GLN A 18 21.83 1.95 9.60
CA GLN A 18 20.53 2.05 10.30
C GLN A 18 19.65 3.14 9.68
N GLN A 19 20.18 4.34 9.48
CA GLN A 19 19.44 5.47 8.91
C GLN A 19 18.96 5.18 7.47
N TYR A 20 19.78 4.54 6.63
CA TYR A 20 19.36 4.13 5.28
C TYR A 20 18.29 3.05 5.30
N LYS A 21 18.37 2.10 6.25
CA LYS A 21 17.36 1.07 6.43
C LYS A 21 16.01 1.69 6.82
N GLU A 22 16.00 2.68 7.71
CA GLU A 22 14.80 3.38 8.14
C GLU A 22 14.16 4.17 6.99
N ILE A 23 14.96 4.86 6.18
CA ILE A 23 14.49 5.56 4.97
C ILE A 23 13.87 4.58 3.97
N TYR A 24 14.52 3.44 3.74
CA TYR A 24 14.01 2.40 2.85
C TYR A 24 12.69 1.81 3.37
N LEU A 25 12.60 1.53 4.67
CA LEU A 25 11.38 1.04 5.29
C LEU A 25 10.23 2.05 5.19
N ALA A 26 10.53 3.35 5.39
CA ALA A 26 9.54 4.41 5.24
C ALA A 26 9.02 4.53 3.80
N GLN A 27 9.89 4.34 2.79
CA GLN A 27 9.47 4.32 1.38
C GLN A 27 8.57 3.13 1.07
N VAL A 28 8.98 1.93 1.46
CA VAL A 28 8.18 0.70 1.28
C VAL A 28 6.83 0.81 2.00
N SER A 29 6.80 1.41 3.19
CA SER A 29 5.56 1.64 3.95
C SER A 29 4.61 2.61 3.24
N LEU A 30 5.12 3.73 2.72
CA LEU A 30 4.31 4.72 1.99
C LEU A 30 3.71 4.11 0.71
N GLU A 31 4.51 3.34 -0.03
CA GLU A 31 4.08 2.61 -1.24
C GLU A 31 2.92 1.66 -0.94
N LEU A 32 3.03 0.88 0.16
CA LEU A 32 2.01 -0.07 0.59
C LEU A 32 0.73 0.66 1.01
N HIS A 33 0.85 1.84 1.63
CA HIS A 33 -0.31 2.65 2.01
C HIS A 33 -1.10 3.19 0.82
N PHE A 34 -0.45 3.76 -0.19
CA PHE A 34 -1.15 4.25 -1.39
C PHE A 34 -1.85 3.11 -2.13
N LYS A 35 -1.19 1.96 -2.24
CA LYS A 35 -1.78 0.75 -2.82
C LYS A 35 -3.04 0.32 -2.08
N ASN A 36 -2.94 0.15 -0.76
CA ASN A 36 -4.07 -0.29 0.06
C ASN A 36 -5.22 0.71 0.00
N LEU A 37 -4.90 2.01 -0.03
CA LEU A 37 -5.90 3.06 -0.16
C LEU A 37 -6.65 2.96 -1.50
N ALA A 38 -5.93 2.84 -2.62
CA ALA A 38 -6.54 2.72 -3.95
C ALA A 38 -7.42 1.46 -4.10
N ILE A 39 -6.96 0.32 -3.58
CA ILE A 39 -7.72 -0.94 -3.58
C ILE A 39 -8.97 -0.81 -2.70
N ASN A 40 -8.84 -0.28 -1.48
CA ASN A 40 -9.97 -0.11 -0.57
C ASN A 40 -11.00 0.90 -1.11
N ALA A 41 -10.55 1.97 -1.77
CA ALA A 41 -11.44 2.92 -2.43
C ALA A 41 -12.25 2.22 -3.54
N SER A 42 -11.59 1.37 -4.34
CA SER A 42 -12.23 0.58 -5.39
C SER A 42 -13.25 -0.42 -4.84
N ILE A 43 -12.88 -1.17 -3.78
CA ILE A 43 -13.79 -2.09 -3.09
C ILE A 43 -15.02 -1.35 -2.57
N ASN A 44 -14.81 -0.22 -1.88
CA ASN A 44 -15.89 0.59 -1.35
C ASN A 44 -16.83 1.09 -2.44
N LEU A 45 -16.28 1.52 -3.57
CA LEU A 45 -17.07 2.01 -4.69
C LEU A 45 -17.94 0.90 -5.29
N ILE A 46 -17.36 -0.28 -5.54
CA ILE A 46 -18.08 -1.45 -6.08
C ILE A 46 -19.16 -1.91 -5.10
N ALA A 47 -18.81 -2.06 -3.82
CA ALA A 47 -19.74 -2.51 -2.78
C ALA A 47 -20.92 -1.52 -2.63
N ASN A 48 -20.64 -0.22 -2.59
CA ASN A 48 -21.68 0.81 -2.50
C ASN A 48 -22.56 0.86 -3.76
N ALA A 49 -21.99 0.60 -4.94
CA ALA A 49 -22.78 0.48 -6.18
C ALA A 49 -23.71 -0.75 -6.13
N MET A 50 -23.20 -1.89 -5.66
CA MET A 50 -24.01 -3.10 -5.46
C MET A 50 -25.14 -2.90 -4.46
N LEU A 51 -24.88 -2.23 -3.33
CA LEU A 51 -25.88 -1.96 -2.29
C LEU A 51 -27.02 -1.03 -2.75
N LYS A 52 -26.77 -0.19 -3.77
CA LYS A 52 -27.83 0.61 -4.40
C LYS A 52 -28.76 -0.25 -5.26
N ALA A 53 -28.30 -1.40 -5.75
CA ALA A 53 -29.12 -2.35 -6.48
C ALA A 53 -29.85 -3.28 -5.49
N ARG A 54 -31.17 -3.38 -5.62
CA ARG A 54 -31.98 -4.29 -4.79
C ARG A 54 -32.22 -5.61 -5.50
N PHE A 55 -32.00 -6.72 -4.79
CA PHE A 55 -32.33 -8.05 -5.27
C PHE A 55 -33.85 -8.24 -5.33
N LYS A 56 -34.38 -8.54 -6.52
CA LYS A 56 -35.80 -8.87 -6.70
C LYS A 56 -35.96 -10.39 -6.70
N THR A 57 -36.82 -10.89 -5.84
CA THR A 57 -37.18 -12.31 -5.74
C THR A 57 -38.54 -12.55 -6.38
N TYR A 58 -38.62 -13.63 -7.16
CA TYR A 58 -39.84 -14.03 -7.87
C TYR A 58 -40.25 -15.42 -7.42
N GLU A 59 -41.54 -15.60 -7.14
CA GLU A 59 -42.17 -16.90 -6.97
C GLU A 59 -43.32 -16.98 -7.97
N GLU A 60 -43.37 -18.06 -8.77
CA GLU A 60 -44.40 -18.27 -9.81
C GLU A 60 -44.59 -17.06 -10.76
N GLY A 61 -43.48 -16.38 -11.08
CA GLY A 61 -43.47 -15.21 -11.97
C GLY A 61 -43.93 -13.90 -11.33
N LYS A 62 -44.29 -13.88 -10.04
CA LYS A 62 -44.69 -12.67 -9.31
C LYS A 62 -43.60 -12.24 -8.33
N ILE A 63 -43.39 -10.93 -8.21
CA ILE A 63 -42.46 -10.37 -7.23
C ILE A 63 -43.00 -10.67 -5.83
N LYS A 64 -42.25 -11.43 -5.04
CA LYS A 64 -42.60 -11.75 -3.66
C LYS A 64 -41.47 -11.38 -2.73
N LYS A 65 -41.73 -10.46 -1.81
CA LYS A 65 -40.79 -10.04 -0.77
C LYS A 65 -40.90 -10.95 0.45
N ALA A 66 -40.41 -12.18 0.30
CA ALA A 66 -40.35 -13.18 1.37
C ALA A 66 -38.98 -13.17 2.09
N ASN A 67 -38.68 -14.22 2.88
CA ASN A 67 -37.44 -14.35 3.65
C ASN A 67 -36.18 -14.16 2.77
N THR A 68 -36.12 -14.76 1.59
CA THR A 68 -34.98 -14.60 0.67
C THR A 68 -34.75 -13.14 0.27
N HIS A 69 -35.82 -12.35 0.07
CA HIS A 69 -35.69 -10.93 -0.21
C HIS A 69 -35.10 -10.17 0.98
N TYR A 70 -35.54 -10.50 2.19
CA TYR A 70 -35.06 -9.89 3.42
C TYR A 70 -33.59 -10.25 3.67
N MET A 71 -33.22 -11.52 3.48
CA MET A 71 -31.85 -12.03 3.63
C MET A 71 -30.87 -11.24 2.75
N PHE A 72 -31.12 -11.10 1.45
CA PHE A 72 -30.19 -10.44 0.55
C PHE A 72 -30.16 -8.90 0.66
N ASN A 73 -31.25 -8.26 1.10
CA ASN A 73 -31.35 -6.79 1.06
C ASN A 73 -31.27 -6.12 2.44
N VAL A 74 -31.47 -6.85 3.54
CA VAL A 74 -31.53 -6.27 4.89
C VAL A 74 -30.52 -6.94 5.81
N GLN A 75 -30.68 -8.23 6.06
CA GLN A 75 -29.91 -8.96 7.06
C GLN A 75 -29.61 -10.38 6.58
N PRO A 76 -28.41 -10.60 6.02
CA PRO A 76 -27.97 -11.91 5.54
C PRO A 76 -27.81 -12.96 6.66
N ASN A 77 -27.39 -12.54 7.85
CA ASN A 77 -27.27 -13.38 9.03
C ASN A 77 -27.46 -12.56 10.31
N LYS A 78 -27.59 -13.21 11.47
CA LYS A 78 -27.85 -12.51 12.76
C LYS A 78 -26.83 -11.43 13.12
N ASN A 79 -25.57 -11.61 12.70
CA ASN A 79 -24.45 -10.80 13.15
C ASN A 79 -24.01 -9.72 12.15
N GLN A 80 -24.52 -9.75 10.91
CA GLN A 80 -24.11 -8.84 9.85
C GLN A 80 -25.33 -8.31 9.09
N ASN A 81 -25.29 -7.03 8.75
CA ASN A 81 -26.27 -6.44 7.85
C ASN A 81 -25.86 -6.61 6.38
N ALA A 82 -26.76 -6.29 5.45
CA ALA A 82 -26.47 -6.40 4.02
C ALA A 82 -25.27 -5.55 3.57
N SER A 83 -25.06 -4.38 4.19
CA SER A 83 -23.92 -3.53 3.86
C SER A 83 -22.60 -4.21 4.18
N GLU A 84 -22.43 -4.65 5.42
CA GLU A 84 -21.24 -5.33 5.91
C GLU A 84 -20.96 -6.62 5.11
N PHE A 85 -22.00 -7.40 4.84
CA PHE A 85 -21.90 -8.61 4.03
C PHE A 85 -21.40 -8.33 2.61
N ILE A 86 -21.95 -7.34 1.91
CA ILE A 86 -21.52 -7.02 0.54
C ILE A 86 -20.10 -6.45 0.52
N HIS A 87 -19.73 -5.64 1.52
CA HIS A 87 -18.35 -5.16 1.66
C HIS A 87 -17.37 -6.31 1.88
N GLN A 88 -17.68 -7.25 2.78
CA GLN A 88 -16.86 -8.46 2.99
C GLN A 88 -16.81 -9.33 1.73
N PHE A 89 -17.94 -9.52 1.05
CA PHE A 89 -18.06 -10.30 -0.17
C PHE A 89 -17.15 -9.76 -1.29
N VAL A 90 -17.24 -8.46 -1.56
CA VAL A 90 -16.42 -7.79 -2.59
C VAL A 90 -14.94 -7.80 -2.17
N SER A 91 -14.63 -7.52 -0.91
CA SER A 91 -13.26 -7.57 -0.39
C SER A 91 -12.60 -8.93 -0.62
N ASN A 92 -13.29 -10.02 -0.25
CA ASN A 92 -12.77 -11.38 -0.42
C ASN A 92 -12.60 -11.72 -1.91
N LEU A 93 -13.53 -11.32 -2.78
CA LEU A 93 -13.40 -11.48 -4.23
C LEU A 93 -12.19 -10.74 -4.79
N VAL A 94 -11.88 -9.55 -4.28
CA VAL A 94 -10.76 -8.74 -4.76
C VAL A 94 -9.41 -9.30 -4.28
N TYR A 95 -9.29 -9.64 -2.99
CA TYR A 95 -8.01 -10.10 -2.42
C TYR A 95 -7.72 -11.57 -2.75
N ASN A 96 -8.72 -12.44 -2.62
CA ASN A 96 -8.57 -13.89 -2.73
C ASN A 96 -8.94 -14.43 -4.12
N ASN A 97 -9.58 -13.60 -4.96
CA ASN A 97 -10.12 -13.95 -6.30
C ASN A 97 -11.30 -14.92 -6.28
N GLU A 98 -11.62 -15.48 -5.12
CA GLU A 98 -12.76 -16.35 -4.91
C GLU A 98 -13.39 -16.09 -3.55
N VAL A 99 -14.70 -16.29 -3.48
CA VAL A 99 -15.49 -16.19 -2.26
C VAL A 99 -16.49 -17.33 -2.24
N LEU A 100 -16.61 -17.98 -1.08
CA LEU A 100 -17.57 -19.03 -0.83
C LEU A 100 -18.61 -18.49 0.17
N ALA A 101 -19.86 -18.40 -0.26
CA ALA A 101 -20.98 -18.10 0.62
C ALA A 101 -21.79 -19.38 0.87
N VAL A 102 -21.93 -19.75 2.14
CA VAL A 102 -22.59 -20.98 2.57
C VAL A 102 -23.95 -20.65 3.17
N MET A 103 -24.97 -21.40 2.78
CA MET A 103 -26.30 -21.29 3.36
C MET A 103 -26.46 -22.27 4.52
N GLN A 104 -26.95 -21.76 5.66
CA GLN A 104 -27.29 -22.57 6.83
C GLN A 104 -28.68 -22.16 7.31
N GLY A 105 -29.70 -22.96 6.98
CA GLY A 105 -31.10 -22.58 7.20
C GLY A 105 -31.51 -21.41 6.30
N ASP A 106 -32.06 -20.36 6.90
CA ASP A 106 -32.47 -19.12 6.21
C ASP A 106 -31.40 -18.02 6.25
N GLU A 107 -30.16 -18.37 6.60
CA GLU A 107 -29.04 -17.43 6.75
C GLU A 107 -27.89 -17.76 5.79
N ILE A 108 -27.15 -16.72 5.41
CA ILE A 108 -25.97 -16.85 4.54
C ILE A 108 -24.73 -16.28 5.22
N PHE A 109 -23.64 -17.03 5.13
CA PHE A 109 -22.36 -16.68 5.73
C PHE A 109 -21.25 -16.76 4.69
N ILE A 110 -20.28 -15.84 4.76
CA ILE A 110 -19.07 -15.91 3.94
C ILE A 110 -18.05 -16.76 4.69
N ALA A 111 -17.49 -17.76 4.02
CA ALA A 111 -16.42 -18.58 4.57
C ALA A 111 -15.08 -17.86 4.49
N ASP A 112 -14.29 -17.99 5.56
CA ASP A 112 -12.94 -17.44 5.64
C ASP A 112 -11.91 -18.41 5.05
N ASP A 113 -12.08 -19.71 5.30
CA ASP A 113 -11.24 -20.78 4.76
C ASP A 113 -12.06 -22.02 4.39
N TRP A 114 -11.65 -22.72 3.34
CA TRP A 114 -12.29 -23.96 2.89
C TRP A 114 -11.38 -24.80 2.00
N GLU A 115 -11.64 -26.11 1.98
CA GLU A 115 -10.98 -27.05 1.09
C GLU A 115 -11.93 -27.44 -0.05
N GLN A 116 -11.61 -27.03 -1.29
CA GLN A 116 -12.39 -27.38 -2.47
C GLN A 116 -11.88 -28.67 -3.14
N VAL A 117 -12.74 -29.68 -3.24
CA VAL A 117 -12.51 -30.88 -4.04
C VAL A 117 -13.22 -30.72 -5.38
N LYS A 118 -12.43 -30.44 -6.42
CA LYS A 118 -12.92 -30.23 -7.78
C LYS A 118 -13.16 -31.55 -8.50
N PHE A 119 -14.32 -31.68 -9.13
CA PHE A 119 -14.62 -32.81 -10.01
C PHE A 119 -14.92 -32.30 -11.42
N ALA A 120 -14.49 -33.03 -12.44
CA ALA A 120 -14.72 -32.63 -13.85
C ALA A 120 -16.16 -32.88 -14.32
N LEU A 121 -16.81 -33.92 -13.79
CA LEU A 121 -18.13 -34.41 -14.23
C LEU A 121 -19.16 -34.47 -13.09
N LYS A 122 -18.77 -34.10 -11.87
CA LYS A 122 -19.62 -34.13 -10.68
C LYS A 122 -19.63 -32.75 -10.01
N PRO A 123 -20.67 -32.43 -9.22
CA PRO A 123 -20.65 -31.22 -8.39
C PRO A 123 -19.42 -31.22 -7.49
N ASN A 124 -18.78 -30.05 -7.31
CA ASN A 124 -17.66 -29.95 -6.38
C ASN A 124 -18.13 -30.12 -4.94
N LEU A 125 -17.18 -30.51 -4.08
CA LEU A 125 -17.40 -30.64 -2.64
C LEU A 125 -16.51 -29.65 -1.90
N TYR A 126 -17.05 -29.08 -0.83
CA TYR A 126 -16.36 -28.15 0.04
C TYR A 126 -16.29 -28.76 1.44
N ARG A 127 -15.06 -28.88 1.96
CA ARG A 127 -14.77 -29.49 3.27
C ARG A 127 -14.06 -28.48 4.16
N LYS A 128 -14.11 -28.71 5.47
CA LYS A 128 -13.43 -27.88 6.49
C LYS A 128 -13.73 -26.39 6.32
N VAL A 129 -14.99 -26.08 6.00
CA VAL A 129 -15.42 -24.69 5.85
C VAL A 129 -15.37 -24.04 7.22
N THR A 130 -14.62 -22.96 7.35
CA THR A 130 -14.43 -22.22 8.60
C THR A 130 -14.96 -20.81 8.45
N ILE A 131 -15.71 -20.37 9.47
CA ILE A 131 -16.32 -19.05 9.57
C ILE A 131 -15.97 -18.48 10.94
N ASN A 132 -15.15 -17.43 10.96
CA ASN A 132 -14.47 -16.93 12.16
C ASN A 132 -13.75 -18.08 12.89
N ASP A 133 -14.12 -18.36 14.13
CA ASP A 133 -13.55 -19.43 14.95
C ASP A 133 -14.32 -20.77 14.87
N PHE A 134 -15.37 -20.84 14.05
CA PHE A 134 -16.22 -22.01 13.93
C PHE A 134 -15.94 -22.77 12.64
N SER A 135 -15.57 -24.06 12.75
CA SER A 135 -15.41 -24.96 11.61
C SER A 135 -16.61 -25.90 11.50
N PHE A 136 -17.16 -26.02 10.29
CA PHE A 136 -18.23 -26.97 9.99
C PHE A 136 -17.68 -28.39 9.80
N ASP A 137 -18.26 -29.35 10.51
CA ASP A 137 -17.97 -30.78 10.33
C ASP A 137 -18.69 -31.40 9.11
N LYS A 138 -19.63 -30.66 8.51
CA LYS A 138 -20.40 -31.09 7.35
C LYS A 138 -19.64 -30.80 6.04
N VAL A 139 -19.82 -31.68 5.05
CA VAL A 139 -19.42 -31.44 3.67
C VAL A 139 -20.54 -30.72 2.92
N PHE A 140 -20.22 -29.60 2.29
CA PHE A 140 -21.16 -28.86 1.45
C PHE A 140 -21.01 -29.27 -0.01
N ASN A 141 -22.12 -29.49 -0.71
CA ASN A 141 -22.13 -29.71 -2.15
C ASN A 141 -22.19 -28.37 -2.88
N GLU A 142 -21.79 -28.34 -4.15
CA GLU A 142 -21.91 -27.16 -5.03
C GLU A 142 -23.33 -26.56 -5.05
N GLN A 143 -24.38 -27.37 -4.84
CA GLN A 143 -25.78 -26.91 -4.84
C GLN A 143 -26.17 -26.15 -3.56
N ASP A 144 -25.43 -26.35 -2.47
CA ASP A 144 -25.73 -25.78 -1.15
C ASP A 144 -24.95 -24.49 -0.88
N VAL A 145 -24.09 -24.08 -1.83
CA VAL A 145 -23.16 -22.96 -1.67
C VAL A 145 -23.16 -22.07 -2.90
N PHE A 146 -22.85 -20.79 -2.69
CA PHE A 146 -22.53 -19.89 -3.78
C PHE A 146 -21.02 -19.68 -3.81
N HIS A 147 -20.37 -20.30 -4.78
CA HIS A 147 -18.96 -20.09 -5.04
C HIS A 147 -18.78 -19.14 -6.23
N PHE A 148 -18.22 -17.97 -5.96
CA PHE A 148 -17.95 -16.96 -6.99
C PHE A 148 -16.44 -16.82 -7.20
N ARG A 149 -16.04 -16.67 -8.46
CA ARG A 149 -14.67 -16.37 -8.87
C ARG A 149 -14.68 -15.14 -9.77
N LEU A 150 -13.82 -14.17 -9.48
CA LEU A 150 -13.79 -12.89 -10.23
C LEU A 150 -13.17 -13.09 -11.62
N ASN A 151 -11.92 -13.55 -11.66
CA ASN A 151 -11.12 -13.71 -12.88
C ASN A 151 -10.30 -15.01 -12.85
N ASN A 152 -9.69 -15.39 -13.98
CA ASN A 152 -8.77 -16.54 -14.04
C ASN A 152 -7.45 -16.28 -13.31
N GLU A 153 -7.01 -15.02 -13.21
CA GLU A 153 -5.84 -14.63 -12.43
C GLU A 153 -6.23 -13.81 -11.20
N LYS A 154 -5.48 -14.00 -10.12
CA LYS A 154 -5.62 -13.18 -8.91
C LYS A 154 -5.28 -11.74 -9.26
N MET A 155 -6.29 -10.86 -9.27
CA MET A 155 -6.10 -9.43 -9.52
C MET A 155 -5.07 -8.82 -8.56
N SER A 156 -5.01 -9.31 -7.32
CA SER A 156 -3.95 -8.97 -6.37
C SER A 156 -2.54 -9.19 -6.94
N ARG A 157 -2.28 -10.29 -7.66
CA ARG A 157 -0.97 -10.54 -8.29
C ARG A 157 -0.66 -9.56 -9.43
N VAL A 158 -1.66 -9.22 -10.24
CA VAL A 158 -1.49 -8.24 -11.33
C VAL A 158 -1.15 -6.87 -10.74
N ILE A 159 -1.89 -6.46 -9.72
CA ILE A 159 -1.63 -5.23 -8.97
C ILE A 159 -0.25 -5.30 -8.31
N ASP A 160 0.12 -6.38 -7.63
CA ASP A 160 1.44 -6.57 -7.01
C ASP A 160 2.58 -6.41 -8.00
N SER A 161 2.45 -7.00 -9.19
CA SER A 161 3.46 -6.91 -10.25
C SER A 161 3.61 -5.47 -10.76
N LEU A 162 2.49 -4.78 -10.99
CA LEU A 162 2.47 -3.42 -11.49
C LEU A 162 3.06 -2.46 -10.44
N TYR A 163 2.65 -2.60 -9.17
CA TYR A 163 3.19 -1.84 -8.05
C TYR A 163 4.65 -2.15 -7.76
N SER A 164 5.15 -3.37 -7.95
CA SER A 164 6.58 -3.66 -7.73
C SER A 164 7.48 -2.87 -8.69
N SER A 165 7.02 -2.66 -9.92
CA SER A 165 7.72 -1.83 -10.90
C SER A 165 7.57 -0.34 -10.60
N TYR A 166 6.39 0.06 -10.14
CA TYR A 166 6.03 1.46 -9.94
C TYR A 166 6.52 2.05 -8.60
N GLY A 167 6.51 1.24 -7.54
CA GLY A 167 7.06 1.60 -6.23
C GLY A 167 8.53 1.99 -6.33
N LYS A 168 9.33 1.29 -7.14
CA LYS A 168 10.71 1.69 -7.43
C LYS A 168 10.82 3.09 -8.03
N LEU A 169 9.90 3.47 -8.92
CA LEU A 169 9.87 4.81 -9.52
C LEU A 169 9.44 5.87 -8.51
N LEU A 170 8.42 5.58 -7.68
CA LEU A 170 7.98 6.45 -6.59
C LEU A 170 9.12 6.67 -5.57
N GLY A 171 9.76 5.60 -5.09
CA GLY A 171 10.89 5.67 -4.17
C GLY A 171 12.09 6.42 -4.76
N ALA A 172 12.40 6.22 -6.05
CA ALA A 172 13.45 6.96 -6.74
C ALA A 172 13.10 8.46 -6.86
N SER A 173 11.85 8.79 -7.18
CA SER A 173 11.36 10.17 -7.30
C SER A 173 11.36 10.87 -5.95
N MET A 174 10.92 10.21 -4.89
CA MET A 174 10.96 10.71 -3.52
C MET A 174 12.40 10.95 -3.05
N SER A 175 13.30 10.03 -3.36
CA SER A 175 14.74 10.17 -3.05
C SER A 175 15.37 11.34 -3.80
N SER A 176 15.02 11.49 -5.08
CA SER A 176 15.47 12.60 -5.93
C SER A 176 14.95 13.94 -5.41
N TYR A 177 13.67 14.01 -5.02
CA TYR A 177 13.06 15.17 -4.39
C TYR A 177 13.78 15.56 -3.10
N ARG A 178 14.03 14.60 -2.20
CA ARG A 178 14.79 14.84 -0.96
C ARG A 178 16.20 15.35 -1.24
N LYS A 179 16.93 14.73 -2.18
CA LYS A 179 18.31 15.14 -2.54
C LYS A 179 18.38 16.52 -3.19
N LYS A 180 17.36 16.91 -3.94
CA LYS A 180 17.28 18.23 -4.59
C LYS A 180 16.81 19.32 -3.63
N ASN A 181 15.93 18.97 -2.67
CA ASN A 181 15.42 19.90 -1.67
C ASN A 181 16.29 19.98 -0.40
N SER A 182 17.27 19.08 -0.24
CA SER A 182 18.30 19.20 0.79
C SER A 182 19.24 20.35 0.43
N LYS A 183 19.27 21.39 1.24
CA LYS A 183 20.22 22.49 1.09
C LYS A 183 21.64 21.97 1.35
N LYS A 184 22.52 22.11 0.38
CA LYS A 184 23.94 21.78 0.52
C LYS A 184 24.73 23.07 0.66
N TYR A 185 25.71 23.05 1.55
CA TYR A 185 26.58 24.19 1.79
C TYR A 185 28.03 23.75 1.64
N PHE A 186 28.84 24.58 1.00
CA PHE A 186 30.29 24.47 1.04
C PHE A 186 30.79 25.26 2.24
N LEU A 187 31.68 24.64 3.00
CA LEU A 187 32.37 25.28 4.11
C LEU A 187 33.83 25.45 3.70
N GLU A 188 34.21 26.69 3.43
CA GLU A 188 35.60 27.08 3.22
C GLU A 188 36.17 27.51 4.56
N ILE A 189 37.27 26.89 4.99
CA ILE A 189 37.98 27.26 6.22
C ILE A 189 39.41 27.61 5.82
N GLU A 190 39.78 28.89 5.91
CA GLU A 190 41.18 29.31 5.85
C GLU A 190 41.83 29.08 7.23
N THR A 191 42.09 27.82 7.57
CA THR A 191 42.94 27.48 8.70
C THR A 191 44.40 27.41 8.25
N LEU A 192 45.29 28.04 9.02
CA LEU A 192 46.71 27.66 9.02
C LEU A 192 46.76 26.22 9.55
N ILE A 193 46.95 25.28 8.64
CA ILE A 193 46.81 23.83 8.79
C ILE A 193 47.47 23.33 10.09
N ALA A 194 46.69 22.68 10.97
CA ALA A 194 47.22 21.86 12.05
C ALA A 194 48.00 20.68 11.43
N GLN A 195 49.19 20.37 11.94
CA GLN A 195 50.23 19.57 11.26
C GLN A 195 50.00 18.05 11.24
N THR A 196 48.80 17.53 11.55
CA THR A 196 48.56 16.07 11.63
C THR A 196 47.17 15.67 11.11
N GLU A 197 47.11 14.58 10.35
CA GLU A 197 45.90 14.06 9.67
C GLU A 197 44.77 13.68 10.66
N GLU A 198 45.11 13.19 11.84
CA GLU A 198 44.14 12.77 12.88
C GLU A 198 43.40 13.94 13.53
N GLU A 199 44.07 15.07 13.80
CA GLU A 199 43.43 16.27 14.36
C GLU A 199 42.49 16.94 13.34
N ILE A 200 42.77 16.77 12.05
CA ILE A 200 41.91 17.25 10.97
C ILE A 200 40.61 16.44 10.93
N GLU A 201 40.69 15.11 11.01
CA GLU A 201 39.49 14.27 11.06
C GLU A 201 38.63 14.53 12.30
N GLU A 202 39.24 14.69 13.47
CA GLU A 202 38.50 14.97 14.71
C GLU A 202 37.83 16.36 14.69
N THR A 203 38.52 17.37 14.18
CA THR A 203 37.95 18.72 14.04
C THR A 203 36.85 18.76 12.98
N VAL A 204 37.00 18.07 11.85
CA VAL A 204 35.97 17.93 10.82
C VAL A 204 34.76 17.16 11.34
N GLY A 205 34.97 16.10 12.12
CA GLY A 205 33.91 15.31 12.75
C GLY A 205 33.10 16.13 13.76
N ALA A 206 33.78 16.82 14.69
CA ALA A 206 33.14 17.69 15.67
C ALA A 206 32.38 18.86 15.02
N LEU A 207 32.92 19.40 13.93
CA LEU A 207 32.26 20.43 13.13
C LEU A 207 31.02 19.87 12.43
N GLY A 208 31.11 18.66 11.86
CA GLY A 208 29.99 17.94 11.25
C GLY A 208 28.83 17.69 12.22
N GLU A 209 29.12 17.32 13.47
CA GLU A 209 28.09 17.16 14.51
C GLU A 209 27.41 18.48 14.87
N GLN A 210 28.18 19.55 15.00
CA GLN A 210 27.65 20.87 15.29
C GLN A 210 26.80 21.39 14.12
N PHE A 211 27.21 21.15 12.87
CA PHE A 211 26.41 21.44 11.68
C PHE A 211 25.12 20.63 11.64
N LYS A 212 25.18 19.33 11.99
CA LYS A 212 24.00 18.48 12.09
C LYS A 212 23.02 19.02 13.14
N LYS A 213 23.51 19.45 14.31
CA LYS A 213 22.70 20.08 15.36
C LYS A 213 22.09 21.41 14.90
N PHE A 214 22.85 22.23 14.17
CA PHE A 214 22.41 23.51 13.64
C PHE A 214 21.28 23.39 12.60
N PHE A 215 21.35 22.39 11.72
CA PHE A 215 20.33 22.15 10.69
C PHE A 215 19.15 21.29 11.16
N SER A 216 19.31 20.53 12.25
CA SER A 216 18.24 19.70 12.82
C SER A 216 17.40 20.41 13.88
N SER A 217 17.79 21.62 14.31
CA SER A 217 16.97 22.41 15.22
C SER A 217 15.82 23.08 14.45
N ASP A 218 14.57 22.75 14.80
CA ASP A 218 13.34 23.32 14.24
C ASP A 218 13.09 24.81 14.62
N GLY A 219 14.13 25.56 15.01
CA GLY A 219 14.05 26.96 15.46
C GLY A 219 15.19 27.84 14.95
N ASP A 220 15.22 29.11 15.38
CA ASP A 220 16.27 30.07 15.04
C ASP A 220 17.62 29.61 15.62
N SER A 221 18.49 29.10 14.74
CA SER A 221 19.85 28.69 15.08
C SER A 221 20.84 29.75 14.60
N MET A 222 21.81 30.09 15.45
CA MET A 222 22.89 31.03 15.14
C MET A 222 24.24 30.31 15.12
N TRP A 223 24.98 30.46 14.03
CA TRP A 223 26.32 29.90 13.88
C TRP A 223 27.37 31.00 13.95
N PRO A 224 28.31 30.97 14.90
CA PRO A 224 29.40 31.95 14.96
C PRO A 224 30.40 31.70 13.81
N ILE A 225 30.51 32.65 12.88
CA ILE A 225 31.48 32.60 11.78
C ILE A 225 32.83 33.15 12.28
N GLN A 226 33.89 32.34 12.18
CA GLN A 226 35.26 32.79 12.46
C GLN A 226 35.84 33.53 11.24
N LYS A 227 36.79 34.44 11.47
CA LYS A 227 37.47 35.19 10.41
C LYS A 227 38.24 34.21 9.51
N GLY A 228 37.92 34.17 8.21
CA GLY A 228 38.48 33.21 7.24
C GLY A 228 37.59 31.99 6.96
N THR A 229 36.41 31.90 7.57
CA THR A 229 35.43 30.85 7.25
C THR A 229 34.31 31.41 6.38
N ALA A 230 34.07 30.82 5.21
CA ALA A 230 32.95 31.18 4.34
C ALA A 230 31.99 29.99 4.18
N LEU A 231 30.71 30.22 4.43
CA LEU A 231 29.65 29.26 4.16
C LEU A 231 28.93 29.72 2.89
N THR A 232 29.22 29.08 1.76
CA THR A 232 28.53 29.36 0.51
C THR A 232 27.45 28.29 0.28
N PRO A 233 26.19 28.66 -0.02
CA PRO A 233 25.25 27.67 -0.49
C PRO A 233 25.81 27.08 -1.78
N ALA A 234 25.81 25.75 -1.89
CA ALA A 234 26.16 25.11 -3.14
C ALA A 234 25.13 25.55 -4.17
N ASP A 235 25.54 26.41 -5.09
CA ASP A 235 24.64 27.04 -6.05
C ASP A 235 23.92 25.94 -6.84
N SER A 236 22.61 25.80 -6.59
CA SER A 236 21.74 24.91 -7.37
C SER A 236 21.16 25.64 -8.58
N SER A 237 21.92 26.61 -9.10
CA SER A 237 21.61 27.33 -10.33
C SER A 237 21.86 26.45 -11.55
N SER A 238 21.00 25.45 -11.78
CA SER A 238 20.79 24.93 -13.13
C SER A 238 19.32 24.57 -13.35
N SER A 239 18.79 25.20 -14.39
CA SER A 239 17.40 25.27 -14.82
C SER A 239 16.83 23.98 -15.41
N SER A 240 17.05 22.82 -14.80
CA SER A 240 16.50 21.55 -15.31
C SER A 240 15.51 20.94 -14.31
N SER A 241 14.23 21.23 -14.54
CA SER A 241 13.03 20.66 -13.90
C SER A 241 13.13 20.50 -12.38
N LYS A 242 12.59 21.48 -11.64
CA LYS A 242 12.15 21.26 -10.26
C LYS A 242 11.20 20.07 -10.29
N ILE A 243 11.63 18.92 -9.79
CA ILE A 243 10.71 17.84 -9.47
C ILE A 243 9.89 18.42 -8.33
N ASP A 244 8.65 18.78 -8.63
CA ASP A 244 7.77 19.42 -7.67
C ASP A 244 7.01 18.34 -6.89
N SER A 245 6.48 18.70 -5.73
CA SER A 245 5.49 17.91 -5.00
C SER A 245 4.33 17.42 -5.88
N ARG A 246 4.06 18.15 -6.98
CA ARG A 246 3.07 17.79 -8.02
C ARG A 246 3.46 16.55 -8.81
N ASP A 247 4.74 16.32 -9.08
CA ASP A 247 5.18 15.13 -9.80
C ASP A 247 4.98 13.89 -8.91
N ILE A 248 5.23 14.03 -7.60
CA ILE A 248 4.94 12.96 -6.63
C ILE A 248 3.44 12.67 -6.55
N ARG A 249 2.60 13.71 -6.58
CA ARG A 249 1.14 13.54 -6.66
C ARG A 249 0.71 12.87 -7.96
N ALA A 250 1.23 13.29 -9.11
CA ALA A 250 0.91 12.67 -10.39
C ALA A 250 1.30 11.19 -10.39
N LEU A 251 2.43 10.85 -9.77
CA LEU A 251 2.82 9.46 -9.61
C LEU A 251 1.85 8.68 -8.68
N ALA A 252 1.35 9.32 -7.63
CA ALA A 252 0.30 8.70 -6.80
C ALA A 252 -1.00 8.51 -7.60
N ASP A 253 -1.41 9.51 -8.40
CA ASP A 253 -2.63 9.47 -9.22
C ASP A 253 -2.56 8.36 -10.27
N ASP A 254 -1.40 8.12 -10.88
CA ASP A 254 -1.18 6.99 -11.79
C ASP A 254 -1.50 5.63 -11.10
N VAL A 255 -1.21 5.48 -9.81
CA VAL A 255 -1.53 4.21 -9.11
C VAL A 255 -3.03 4.02 -8.96
N PHE A 256 -3.79 5.10 -8.76
CA PHE A 256 -5.25 5.04 -8.80
C PHE A 256 -5.73 4.69 -10.20
N ASP A 257 -5.15 5.30 -11.25
CA ASP A 257 -5.50 5.01 -12.63
C ASP A 257 -5.28 3.52 -12.99
N PHE A 258 -4.14 2.93 -12.59
CA PHE A 258 -3.88 1.51 -12.84
C PHE A 258 -4.84 0.58 -12.09
N VAL A 259 -5.13 0.91 -10.83
CA VAL A 259 -6.10 0.16 -10.02
C VAL A 259 -7.50 0.30 -10.62
N ALA A 260 -7.90 1.50 -11.05
CA ALA A 260 -9.17 1.77 -11.71
C ALA A 260 -9.31 0.91 -12.99
N MET A 261 -8.27 0.88 -13.82
CA MET A 261 -8.24 0.06 -15.04
C MET A 261 -8.35 -1.43 -14.71
N ALA A 262 -7.67 -1.92 -13.68
CA ALA A 262 -7.76 -3.32 -13.27
C ALA A 262 -9.19 -3.72 -12.86
N PHE A 263 -9.91 -2.84 -12.16
CA PHE A 263 -11.29 -3.07 -11.72
C PHE A 263 -12.36 -2.63 -12.74
N ASN A 264 -11.98 -2.15 -13.93
CA ASN A 264 -12.88 -1.55 -14.92
C ASN A 264 -13.70 -0.37 -14.34
N ILE A 265 -13.13 0.38 -13.41
CA ILE A 265 -13.73 1.59 -12.83
C ILE A 265 -13.27 2.81 -13.64
N PRO A 266 -14.18 3.69 -14.09
CA PRO A 266 -13.80 4.98 -14.67
C PRO A 266 -12.99 5.82 -13.67
N LYS A 267 -11.81 6.28 -14.07
CA LYS A 267 -10.88 7.04 -13.20
C LYS A 267 -11.49 8.24 -12.46
N GLY A 268 -12.46 8.93 -13.06
CA GLY A 268 -13.10 10.10 -12.44
C GLY A 268 -14.02 9.79 -11.26
N LEU A 269 -14.20 8.51 -10.91
CA LEU A 269 -15.02 8.06 -9.79
C LEU A 269 -14.19 7.69 -8.55
N LEU A 270 -12.86 7.58 -8.68
CA LEU A 270 -11.94 7.29 -7.58
C LEU A 270 -11.25 8.56 -7.08
#